data_AF-A0A812M2Y6-F1
#
_entry.id   AF-A0A812M2Y6-F1
#
_cell.length_a   1.000
_cell.length_b   1.000
_cell.length_c   1.000
_cell.angle_alpha   90.00
_cell.angle_beta   90.00
_cell.angle_gamma   90.00
#
_symmetry.space_group_name_H-M   'P 1'
#
loop_
_entity.id
_entity.type
_entity.pdbx_description
1 polymer ?
#
loop_
_entity_poly.entity_id
_entity_poly.type
_entity_poly.pdbx_seq_one_letter_code
_entity_poly.pdbx_strand_id
1 'polypeptide(L)'
;MTKSFAKLGCSGKFPGNVERDLMRLLELPLNLHYVDIPVIGASDRRSRQNLRLPFIMPHELVHWLHENGRVQIPQSEVQYYWQHLSEHQDWAGVHPGFGCMPLGTHQARYPLMNLREFICLGMESLSPVLEIITWSINQLALGIHPATDHEGNPYSGRYRAGTPIAGGKHFVLEYRGDWKWQKFLFRLRHSQATMTAGQLTFEGGAYPCLNFKAWNSRLVVLFFEVVLRDLCQSSIDQVLDPTLKEELEVASACATAMCAFLDTMEQSGRYLSKEQAESMHRSCCLFLDLYQVLVLLSQRRKQPRWKGIPKHHSWLHLCEDQISSLLNCRMCHSFVDEDFIGVWKKLVLAVPKPLLEYRCLCRYLLRLRVR
;
A
#
# COMPACT_ATOMS: atom_id res chain seq x y z
N MET A 1 15.17 12.99 12.95
CA MET A 1 16.15 13.25 11.86
C MET A 1 15.79 14.58 11.20
N THR A 2 16.69 15.57 11.23
CA THR A 2 16.36 16.99 10.96
C THR A 2 16.38 17.35 9.47
N LYS A 3 15.71 18.46 9.09
CA LYS A 3 15.80 19.05 7.74
C LYS A 3 17.25 19.34 7.32
N SER A 4 18.13 19.65 8.27
CA SER A 4 19.56 19.88 8.04
C SER A 4 20.27 18.63 7.51
N PHE A 5 19.96 17.46 8.07
CA PHE A 5 20.50 16.19 7.60
C PHE A 5 20.07 15.87 6.16
N ALA A 6 18.82 16.21 5.80
CA ALA A 6 18.31 16.10 4.43
C ALA A 6 18.94 17.08 3.43
N LYS A 7 19.72 18.08 3.88
CA LYS A 7 20.49 19.00 3.04
C LYS A 7 21.97 18.63 2.92
N LEU A 8 22.48 17.69 3.71
CA LEU A 8 23.90 17.33 3.68
C LEU A 8 24.23 16.59 2.37
N GLY A 9 25.35 16.94 1.74
CA GLY A 9 25.69 16.50 0.38
C GLY A 9 24.80 17.05 -0.75
N CYS A 10 23.88 17.98 -0.48
CA CYS A 10 23.01 18.58 -1.51
C CYS A 10 23.66 19.76 -2.26
N SER A 11 24.83 20.22 -1.84
CA SER A 11 25.58 21.34 -2.44
C SER A 11 27.10 21.08 -2.38
N GLY A 12 27.88 21.92 -3.06
CA GLY A 12 29.35 21.82 -3.14
C GLY A 12 29.86 21.28 -4.49
N LYS A 13 31.18 21.25 -4.66
CA LYS A 13 31.85 20.85 -5.92
C LYS A 13 31.74 19.33 -6.21
N PHE A 14 31.62 18.51 -5.17
CA PHE A 14 31.55 17.04 -5.28
C PHE A 14 30.43 16.46 -4.37
N PRO A 15 29.16 16.76 -4.65
CA PRO A 15 28.03 16.42 -3.76
C PRO A 15 27.85 14.90 -3.56
N GLY A 16 28.29 14.08 -4.52
CA GLY A 16 28.26 12.61 -4.44
C GLY A 16 29.41 11.97 -3.65
N ASN A 17 30.44 12.72 -3.27
CA ASN A 17 31.55 12.20 -2.45
C ASN A 17 31.24 12.40 -0.97
N VAL A 18 30.93 13.64 -0.55
CA VAL A 18 30.58 13.99 0.84
C VAL A 18 29.47 13.09 1.38
N GLU A 19 28.45 12.79 0.58
CA GLU A 19 27.39 11.88 1.03
C GLU A 19 27.81 10.41 1.05
N ARG A 20 28.61 9.94 0.09
CA ARG A 20 29.15 8.57 0.12
C ARG A 20 30.00 8.33 1.36
N ASP A 21 30.85 9.29 1.69
CA ASP A 21 31.75 9.21 2.85
C ASP A 21 30.96 9.40 4.15
N LEU A 22 29.92 10.25 4.18
CA LEU A 22 28.97 10.29 5.30
C LEU A 22 28.22 8.95 5.46
N MET A 23 27.72 8.33 4.39
CA MET A 23 27.00 7.05 4.47
C MET A 23 27.92 5.89 4.90
N ARG A 24 29.22 5.99 4.63
CA ARG A 24 30.25 5.09 5.18
C ARG A 24 30.46 5.34 6.67
N LEU A 25 30.66 6.60 7.09
CA LEU A 25 30.81 6.98 8.50
C LEU A 25 29.56 6.66 9.35
N LEU A 26 28.38 6.67 8.73
CA LEU A 26 27.10 6.31 9.34
C LEU A 26 26.76 4.82 9.20
N GLU A 27 27.68 4.00 8.68
CA GLU A 27 27.58 2.55 8.47
C GLU A 27 26.16 2.10 8.10
N LEU A 28 25.80 2.23 6.82
CA LEU A 28 24.48 1.80 6.37
C LEU A 28 24.19 0.36 6.83
N PRO A 29 22.98 0.08 7.37
CA PRO A 29 22.64 -1.25 7.87
C PRO A 29 22.71 -2.35 6.81
N LEU A 30 22.66 -1.98 5.53
CA LEU A 30 22.70 -2.88 4.38
C LEU A 30 23.60 -2.31 3.29
N ASN A 31 24.22 -3.21 2.53
CA ASN A 31 24.92 -2.85 1.30
C ASN A 31 23.87 -2.46 0.23
N LEU A 32 24.19 -1.46 -0.58
CA LEU A 32 23.44 -1.17 -1.79
C LEU A 32 24.07 -1.88 -2.97
N HIS A 33 23.25 -2.67 -3.65
CA HIS A 33 23.59 -3.36 -4.88
C HIS A 33 23.16 -2.49 -6.07
N TYR A 34 23.69 -2.78 -7.26
CA TYR A 34 23.45 -1.96 -8.45
C TYR A 34 23.16 -2.83 -9.67
N VAL A 35 22.18 -2.41 -10.46
CA VAL A 35 21.84 -3.04 -11.75
C VAL A 35 21.75 -1.95 -12.82
N ASP A 36 22.36 -2.19 -13.98
CA ASP A 36 22.25 -1.28 -15.11
C ASP A 36 20.96 -1.55 -15.87
N ILE A 37 20.09 -0.54 -15.96
CA ILE A 37 18.79 -0.63 -16.63
C ILE A 37 18.65 0.41 -17.74
N PRO A 38 18.01 0.08 -18.88
CA PRO A 38 17.73 1.06 -19.92
C PRO A 38 16.64 2.02 -19.44
N VAL A 39 16.86 3.32 -19.58
CA VAL A 39 15.91 4.38 -19.25
C VAL A 39 15.93 5.50 -20.29
N ILE A 40 14.91 6.36 -20.26
CA ILE A 40 14.89 7.62 -21.01
C ILE A 40 15.83 8.65 -20.35
N GLY A 41 16.46 9.50 -21.15
CA GLY A 41 17.22 10.65 -20.68
C GLY A 41 16.42 11.56 -19.76
N ALA A 42 16.98 11.88 -18.59
CA ALA A 42 16.29 12.73 -17.60
C ALA A 42 16.22 14.21 -18.03
N SER A 43 17.18 14.65 -18.85
CA SER A 43 17.26 15.98 -19.47
C SER A 43 16.68 16.00 -20.90
N ASP A 44 16.89 14.94 -21.67
CA ASP A 44 16.36 14.76 -23.02
C ASP A 44 15.49 13.49 -23.08
N ARG A 45 14.20 13.66 -23.40
CA ARG A 45 13.25 12.54 -23.49
C ARG A 45 13.37 11.69 -24.75
N ARG A 46 14.30 11.99 -25.67
CA ARG A 46 14.51 11.25 -26.92
C ARG A 46 15.65 10.24 -26.81
N SER A 47 16.71 10.55 -26.09
CA SER A 47 17.83 9.65 -25.85
C SER A 47 17.47 8.51 -24.89
N ARG A 48 17.98 7.32 -25.20
CA ARG A 48 18.08 6.19 -24.28
C ARG A 48 19.44 6.26 -23.59
N GLN A 49 19.48 5.92 -22.31
CA GLN A 49 20.70 5.85 -21.50
C GLN A 49 20.58 4.67 -20.52
N ASN A 50 21.72 4.13 -20.07
CA ASN A 50 21.71 3.17 -18.96
C ASN A 50 21.76 3.94 -17.63
N LEU A 51 20.84 3.61 -16.73
CA LEU A 51 20.87 4.06 -15.34
C LEU A 51 21.37 2.92 -14.47
N ARG A 52 22.48 3.16 -13.76
CA ARG A 52 22.96 2.27 -12.71
C ARG A 52 22.09 2.42 -11.46
N LEU A 53 21.01 1.64 -11.41
CA LEU A 53 19.97 1.70 -10.40
C LEU A 53 20.43 1.05 -9.09
N PRO A 54 20.48 1.78 -7.96
CA PRO A 54 20.72 1.19 -6.66
C PRO A 54 19.47 0.46 -6.14
N PHE A 55 19.68 -0.66 -5.47
CA PHE A 55 18.62 -1.43 -4.82
C PHE A 55 19.14 -2.17 -3.57
N ILE A 56 18.21 -2.70 -2.78
CA ILE A 56 18.45 -3.50 -1.58
C ILE A 56 18.04 -4.95 -1.87
N MET A 57 18.88 -5.91 -1.50
CA MET A 57 18.56 -7.34 -1.61
C MET A 57 17.51 -7.77 -0.58
N PRO A 58 16.35 -8.34 -0.98
CA PRO A 58 15.40 -8.96 -0.07
C PRO A 58 16.00 -9.85 1.03
N HIS A 59 16.90 -10.80 0.69
CA HIS A 59 17.44 -11.73 1.69
C HIS A 59 18.35 -11.06 2.72
N GLU A 60 19.21 -10.12 2.32
CA GLU A 60 20.03 -9.35 3.25
C GLU A 60 19.18 -8.48 4.17
N LEU A 61 18.14 -7.83 3.61
CA LEU A 61 17.21 -6.98 4.37
C LEU A 61 16.47 -7.78 5.44
N VAL A 62 15.90 -8.93 5.10
CA VAL A 62 15.17 -9.77 6.05
C VAL A 62 16.11 -10.32 7.13
N HIS A 63 17.33 -10.74 6.76
CA HIS A 63 18.33 -11.15 7.74
C HIS A 63 18.62 -10.01 8.73
N TRP A 64 18.92 -8.81 8.23
CA TRP A 64 19.24 -7.65 9.06
C TRP A 64 18.08 -7.27 9.99
N LEU A 65 16.84 -7.34 9.50
CA LEU A 65 15.65 -7.05 10.28
C LEU A 65 15.46 -8.04 11.44
N HIS A 66 15.74 -9.34 11.24
CA HIS A 66 15.72 -10.32 12.33
C HIS A 66 16.89 -10.15 13.30
N GLU A 67 18.11 -10.02 12.79
CA GLU A 67 19.36 -9.80 13.55
C GLU A 67 19.24 -8.59 14.50
N ASN A 68 18.55 -7.53 14.07
CA ASN A 68 18.40 -6.28 14.82
C ASN A 68 17.02 -6.17 15.52
N GLY A 69 16.28 -7.26 15.67
CA GLY A 69 14.99 -7.30 16.38
C GLY A 69 13.89 -6.42 15.78
N ARG A 70 14.02 -6.00 14.52
CA ARG A 70 13.06 -5.15 13.79
C ARG A 70 11.87 -5.93 13.25
N VAL A 71 12.05 -7.23 13.06
CA VAL A 71 11.00 -8.20 12.77
C VAL A 71 11.15 -9.33 13.79
N GLN A 72 10.27 -9.30 14.79
CA GLN A 72 10.09 -10.36 15.76
C GLN A 72 8.64 -10.81 15.64
N ILE A 73 8.38 -11.78 14.77
CA ILE A 73 7.10 -12.50 14.74
C ILE A 73 7.33 -13.80 15.49
N PRO A 74 6.68 -14.03 16.64
CA PRO A 74 6.77 -15.29 17.38
C PRO A 74 6.38 -16.48 16.50
N GLN A 75 7.01 -17.64 16.72
CA GLN A 75 6.65 -18.86 15.97
C GLN A 75 5.16 -19.22 16.17
N SER A 76 4.57 -18.87 17.31
CA SER A 76 3.13 -19.02 17.57
C SER A 76 2.25 -18.13 16.68
N GLU A 77 2.69 -16.91 16.30
CA GLU A 77 1.97 -16.08 15.33
C GLU A 77 2.09 -16.63 13.91
N VAL A 78 3.25 -17.18 13.55
CA VAL A 78 3.45 -17.88 12.26
C VAL A 78 2.56 -19.12 12.18
N GLN A 79 2.53 -19.93 13.24
CA GLN A 79 1.64 -21.09 13.36
C GLN A 79 0.16 -20.68 13.29
N TYR A 80 -0.25 -19.68 14.05
CA TYR A 80 -1.63 -19.18 14.03
C TYR A 80 -2.03 -18.65 12.64
N TYR A 81 -1.16 -17.91 11.95
CA TYR A 81 -1.42 -17.44 10.59
C TYR A 81 -1.67 -18.59 9.62
N TRP A 82 -0.80 -19.60 9.63
CA TRP A 82 -0.93 -20.77 8.75
C TRP A 82 -2.12 -21.66 9.11
N GLN A 83 -2.38 -21.84 10.41
CA GLN A 83 -3.56 -22.55 10.90
C GLN A 83 -4.85 -21.85 10.43
N HIS A 84 -5.00 -20.55 10.75
CA HIS A 84 -6.15 -19.74 10.34
C HIS A 84 -6.38 -19.84 8.83
N LEU A 85 -5.34 -19.67 8.02
CA LEU A 85 -5.50 -19.80 6.57
C LEU A 85 -5.86 -21.24 6.16
N SER A 86 -5.26 -22.28 6.73
CA SER A 86 -5.62 -23.67 6.38
C SER A 86 -7.04 -24.07 6.79
N GLU A 87 -7.62 -23.42 7.79
CA GLU A 87 -9.02 -23.60 8.21
C GLU A 87 -10.03 -22.90 7.27
N HIS A 88 -9.59 -21.87 6.53
CA HIS A 88 -10.46 -20.97 5.75
C HIS A 88 -10.13 -20.90 4.25
N GLN A 89 -9.02 -21.50 3.80
CA GLN A 89 -8.48 -21.38 2.44
C GLN A 89 -7.75 -22.68 2.02
N ASP A 90 -8.33 -23.43 1.08
CA ASP A 90 -7.84 -24.74 0.63
C ASP A 90 -6.36 -24.76 0.21
N TRP A 91 -5.88 -23.69 -0.42
CA TRP A 91 -4.50 -23.58 -0.91
C TRP A 91 -3.46 -23.53 0.21
N ALA A 92 -3.83 -23.07 1.41
CA ALA A 92 -2.87 -22.75 2.46
C ALA A 92 -2.27 -24.01 3.09
N GLY A 93 -3.09 -25.03 3.37
CA GLY A 93 -2.64 -26.30 3.96
C GLY A 93 -1.71 -27.12 3.06
N VAL A 94 -1.72 -26.87 1.75
CA VAL A 94 -0.85 -27.52 0.75
C VAL A 94 0.28 -26.61 0.24
N HIS A 95 0.39 -25.39 0.76
CA HIS A 95 1.37 -24.42 0.29
C HIS A 95 2.81 -24.85 0.66
N PRO A 96 3.79 -24.83 -0.27
CA PRO A 96 5.18 -25.26 0.01
C PRO A 96 5.88 -24.48 1.13
N GLY A 97 5.39 -23.28 1.46
CA GLY A 97 5.85 -22.45 2.56
C GLY A 97 5.07 -22.58 3.87
N PHE A 98 4.17 -23.56 4.03
CA PHE A 98 3.41 -23.77 5.26
C PHE A 98 4.35 -23.86 6.49
N GLY A 99 4.02 -23.17 7.56
CA GLY A 99 4.84 -23.07 8.77
C GLY A 99 6.09 -22.19 8.65
N CYS A 100 6.46 -21.71 7.46
CA CYS A 100 7.56 -20.77 7.26
C CYS A 100 7.10 -19.31 7.46
N MET A 101 8.06 -18.41 7.68
CA MET A 101 7.76 -17.00 7.98
C MET A 101 7.14 -16.28 6.76
N PRO A 102 5.89 -15.76 6.85
CA PRO A 102 5.19 -15.15 5.73
C PRO A 102 5.59 -13.67 5.54
N LEU A 103 6.37 -13.36 4.51
CA LEU A 103 6.70 -11.99 4.15
C LEU A 103 5.51 -11.34 3.42
N GLY A 104 5.03 -10.24 4.00
CA GLY A 104 3.81 -9.52 3.58
C GLY A 104 2.84 -9.28 4.76
N THR A 105 2.84 -10.18 5.76
CA THR A 105 2.00 -10.02 6.96
C THR A 105 2.46 -8.87 7.85
N HIS A 106 3.75 -8.57 7.91
CA HIS A 106 4.27 -7.50 8.75
C HIS A 106 3.73 -6.12 8.31
N GLN A 107 3.29 -5.30 9.27
CA GLN A 107 2.71 -3.98 8.98
C GLN A 107 3.74 -2.98 8.40
N ALA A 108 5.03 -3.20 8.64
CA ALA A 108 6.06 -2.36 8.05
C ALA A 108 6.23 -2.65 6.55
N ARG A 109 6.53 -1.60 5.78
CA ARG A 109 6.86 -1.68 4.36
C ARG A 109 8.30 -1.22 4.15
N TYR A 110 9.01 -1.95 3.30
CA TYR A 110 10.42 -1.73 3.00
C TYR A 110 10.60 -1.52 1.49
N PRO A 111 11.18 -0.38 1.05
CA PRO A 111 11.41 -0.11 -0.36
C PRO A 111 12.68 -0.83 -0.81
N LEU A 112 12.57 -1.72 -1.80
CA LEU A 112 13.72 -2.40 -2.39
C LEU A 112 14.49 -1.50 -3.36
N MET A 113 13.79 -0.63 -4.08
CA MET A 113 14.36 0.31 -5.04
C MET A 113 13.55 1.62 -5.10
N ASN A 114 14.08 2.62 -5.79
CA ASN A 114 13.37 3.83 -6.19
C ASN A 114 13.67 4.08 -7.67
N LEU A 115 12.67 4.28 -8.52
CA LEU A 115 12.88 4.68 -9.92
C LEU A 115 11.88 5.78 -10.30
N ARG A 116 12.37 6.84 -10.94
CA ARG A 116 11.51 7.91 -11.51
C ARG A 116 10.65 7.34 -12.63
N GLU A 117 9.33 7.44 -12.47
CA GLU A 117 8.36 6.97 -13.46
C GLU A 117 8.62 7.52 -14.87
N PHE A 118 8.88 8.83 -14.99
CA PHE A 118 9.00 9.49 -16.31
C PHE A 118 10.26 9.14 -17.10
N ILE A 119 11.21 8.39 -16.51
CA ILE A 119 12.36 7.82 -17.23
C ILE A 119 12.23 6.31 -17.45
N CYS A 120 11.26 5.65 -16.81
CA CYS A 120 11.05 4.21 -16.93
C CYS A 120 10.51 3.87 -18.33
N LEU A 121 11.23 3.03 -19.08
CA LEU A 121 10.79 2.42 -20.33
C LEU A 121 9.81 1.24 -20.10
N GLY A 122 9.41 1.03 -18.85
CA GLY A 122 8.49 -0.03 -18.49
C GLY A 122 9.20 -1.36 -18.26
N MET A 123 8.65 -2.47 -18.75
CA MET A 123 9.27 -3.78 -18.55
C MET A 123 10.71 -3.85 -19.05
N GLU A 124 11.07 -3.07 -20.08
CA GLU A 124 12.45 -2.93 -20.54
C GLU A 124 13.40 -2.42 -19.43
N SER A 125 12.95 -1.47 -18.60
CA SER A 125 13.70 -1.01 -17.42
C SER A 125 13.60 -1.95 -16.21
N LEU A 126 12.63 -2.85 -16.18
CA LEU A 126 12.23 -3.56 -14.96
C LEU A 126 12.54 -5.04 -14.94
N SER A 127 12.60 -5.74 -16.08
CA SER A 127 12.98 -7.15 -16.13
C SER A 127 14.32 -7.43 -15.40
N PRO A 128 15.41 -6.66 -15.63
CA PRO A 128 16.67 -6.92 -14.92
C PRO A 128 16.54 -6.78 -13.39
N VAL A 129 15.72 -5.82 -12.91
CA VAL A 129 15.47 -5.64 -11.48
C VAL A 129 14.61 -6.76 -10.91
N LEU A 130 13.59 -7.19 -11.65
CA LEU A 130 12.66 -8.25 -11.24
C LEU A 130 13.34 -9.62 -11.24
N GLU A 131 14.26 -9.88 -12.17
CA GLU A 131 15.11 -11.09 -12.20
C GLU A 131 15.97 -11.18 -10.92
N ILE A 132 16.64 -10.09 -10.55
CA ILE A 132 17.43 -10.04 -9.30
C ILE A 132 16.55 -10.19 -8.06
N ILE A 133 15.42 -9.48 -8.00
CA ILE A 133 14.48 -9.59 -6.87
C ILE A 133 13.96 -11.03 -6.76
N THR A 134 13.63 -11.68 -7.88
CA THR A 134 13.18 -13.08 -7.91
C THR A 134 14.27 -14.03 -7.42
N TRP A 135 15.50 -13.90 -7.94
CA TRP A 135 16.65 -14.67 -7.45
C TRP A 135 16.87 -14.48 -5.95
N SER A 136 16.76 -13.24 -5.45
CA SER A 136 16.95 -12.87 -4.06
C SER A 136 15.85 -13.42 -3.14
N ILE A 137 14.61 -13.49 -3.63
CA ILE A 137 13.47 -14.12 -2.94
C ILE A 137 13.62 -15.65 -2.91
N ASN A 138 14.19 -16.25 -3.95
CA ASN A 138 14.49 -17.69 -3.93
C ASN A 138 15.52 -18.05 -2.85
N GLN A 139 16.51 -17.19 -2.57
CA GLN A 139 17.44 -17.40 -1.43
C GLN A 139 16.71 -17.36 -0.07
N LEU A 140 15.69 -16.50 0.07
CA LEU A 140 14.83 -16.47 1.26
C LEU A 140 14.04 -17.77 1.46
N ALA A 141 13.51 -18.35 0.39
CA ALA A 141 12.80 -19.64 0.44
C ALA A 141 13.74 -20.81 0.78
N LEU A 142 15.01 -20.74 0.35
CA LEU A 142 16.05 -21.70 0.76
C LEU A 142 16.49 -21.51 2.22
N GLY A 143 16.44 -20.28 2.74
CA GLY A 143 16.83 -19.93 4.11
C GLY A 143 18.34 -19.88 4.35
N ILE A 144 19.13 -19.74 3.27
CA ILE A 144 20.60 -19.67 3.31
C ILE A 144 21.10 -18.52 2.43
N HIS A 145 22.21 -17.90 2.82
CA HIS A 145 22.90 -16.93 1.97
C HIS A 145 23.55 -17.64 0.77
N PRO A 146 23.44 -17.09 -0.45
CA PRO A 146 23.89 -17.75 -1.66
C PRO A 146 25.41 -17.91 -1.71
N ALA A 147 25.89 -18.90 -2.48
CA ALA A 147 27.31 -19.05 -2.80
C ALA A 147 27.74 -18.14 -3.96
N THR A 148 26.84 -17.92 -4.92
CA THR A 148 27.03 -17.06 -6.09
C THR A 148 25.91 -16.05 -6.21
N ASP A 149 26.18 -14.88 -6.79
CA ASP A 149 25.13 -13.90 -7.12
C ASP A 149 24.23 -14.37 -8.28
N HIS A 150 23.33 -13.49 -8.71
CA HIS A 150 22.38 -13.73 -9.81
C HIS A 150 23.03 -13.92 -11.20
N GLU A 151 24.29 -13.52 -11.38
CA GLU A 151 25.07 -13.70 -12.61
C GLU A 151 25.97 -14.95 -12.54
N GLY A 152 26.09 -15.57 -11.36
CA GLY A 152 26.95 -16.72 -11.11
C GLY A 152 28.34 -16.36 -10.57
N ASN A 153 28.64 -15.09 -10.30
CA ASN A 153 29.91 -14.69 -9.68
C ASN A 153 29.92 -15.05 -8.18
N PRO A 154 31.08 -15.18 -7.51
CA PRO A 154 31.14 -15.39 -6.06
C PRO A 154 30.37 -14.32 -5.27
N TYR A 155 29.51 -14.75 -4.35
CA TYR A 155 28.64 -13.83 -3.61
C TYR A 155 29.44 -12.86 -2.73
N SER A 156 29.19 -11.56 -2.92
CA SER A 156 29.93 -10.45 -2.29
C SER A 156 29.06 -9.59 -1.36
N GLY A 157 27.94 -10.15 -0.87
CA GLY A 157 27.04 -9.48 0.05
C GLY A 157 27.60 -9.25 1.46
N ARG A 158 26.80 -8.62 2.32
CA ARG A 158 27.12 -8.31 3.72
C ARG A 158 27.34 -9.56 4.57
N TYR A 159 26.67 -10.65 4.22
CA TYR A 159 26.64 -11.89 5.00
C TYR A 159 27.45 -13.00 4.31
N ARG A 160 28.04 -13.89 5.10
CA ARG A 160 28.88 -14.97 4.59
C ARG A 160 28.06 -15.97 3.77
N ALA A 161 28.54 -16.27 2.56
CA ALA A 161 27.99 -17.33 1.71
C ALA A 161 27.79 -18.66 2.46
N GLY A 162 26.66 -19.32 2.22
CA GLY A 162 26.29 -20.60 2.80
C GLY A 162 25.84 -20.57 4.27
N THR A 163 25.83 -19.42 4.96
CA THR A 163 25.29 -19.35 6.32
C THR A 163 23.76 -19.19 6.32
N PRO A 164 23.05 -19.64 7.38
CA PRO A 164 21.59 -19.47 7.47
C PRO A 164 21.15 -18.01 7.46
N ILE A 165 19.98 -17.75 6.89
CA ILE A 165 19.28 -16.47 7.02
C ILE A 165 18.63 -16.39 8.40
N ALA A 166 18.79 -15.26 9.11
CA ALA A 166 18.17 -15.05 10.41
C ALA A 166 16.63 -15.07 10.28
N GLY A 167 15.96 -15.85 11.13
CA GLY A 167 14.53 -16.17 10.98
C GLY A 167 14.25 -17.44 10.16
N GLY A 168 15.26 -18.08 9.57
CA GLY A 168 15.13 -19.36 8.87
C GLY A 168 14.69 -19.21 7.41
N LYS A 169 13.66 -19.96 7.01
CA LYS A 169 13.07 -19.90 5.68
C LYS A 169 11.91 -18.91 5.65
N HIS A 170 11.86 -18.09 4.60
CA HIS A 170 10.84 -17.07 4.40
C HIS A 170 10.20 -17.24 3.03
N PHE A 171 8.88 -17.08 2.96
CA PHE A 171 8.15 -17.09 1.70
C PHE A 171 7.49 -15.73 1.50
N VAL A 172 7.68 -15.15 0.31
CA VAL A 172 6.95 -13.95 -0.09
C VAL A 172 5.56 -14.37 -0.53
N LEU A 173 4.57 -14.09 0.30
CA LEU A 173 3.18 -14.33 -0.03
C LEU A 173 2.56 -13.14 -0.78
N GLU A 174 3.16 -11.96 -0.67
CA GLU A 174 2.58 -10.75 -1.24
C GLU A 174 3.61 -9.72 -1.71
N TYR A 175 3.38 -9.19 -2.92
CA TYR A 175 4.13 -8.07 -3.48
C TYR A 175 3.32 -6.77 -3.42
N ARG A 176 3.74 -5.83 -2.58
CA ARG A 176 3.16 -4.49 -2.46
C ARG A 176 4.06 -3.43 -3.11
N GLY A 177 3.43 -2.46 -3.78
CA GLY A 177 4.12 -1.33 -4.39
C GLY A 177 3.19 -0.13 -4.57
N ASP A 178 3.72 1.00 -5.04
CA ASP A 178 2.88 2.13 -5.44
C ASP A 178 1.81 1.68 -6.46
N TRP A 179 0.58 2.15 -6.33
CA TRP A 179 -0.51 1.68 -7.20
C TRP A 179 -0.22 1.95 -8.68
N LYS A 180 0.49 3.03 -9.03
CA LYS A 180 0.88 3.32 -10.42
C LYS A 180 1.91 2.33 -10.93
N TRP A 181 2.80 1.86 -10.06
CA TRP A 181 3.75 0.77 -10.33
C TRP A 181 3.07 -0.60 -10.48
N GLN A 182 2.15 -0.96 -9.59
CA GLN A 182 1.35 -2.19 -9.74
C GLN A 182 0.47 -2.15 -11.00
N LYS A 183 -0.15 -1.00 -11.33
CA LYS A 183 -0.82 -0.81 -12.63
C LYS A 183 0.13 -0.93 -13.81
N PHE A 184 1.38 -0.50 -13.68
CA PHE A 184 2.36 -0.62 -14.76
C PHE A 184 2.73 -2.09 -15.01
N LEU A 185 3.07 -2.82 -13.94
CA LEU A 185 3.45 -4.24 -13.98
C LEU A 185 2.28 -5.15 -14.39
N PHE A 186 1.10 -4.93 -13.81
CA PHE A 186 -0.06 -5.84 -13.89
C PHE A 186 -1.27 -5.26 -14.67
N ARG A 187 -1.10 -4.11 -15.34
CA ARG A 187 -2.10 -3.46 -16.23
C ARG A 187 -3.45 -3.08 -15.60
N LEU A 188 -3.50 -2.88 -14.28
CA LEU A 188 -4.71 -2.54 -13.50
C LEU A 188 -5.22 -1.08 -13.75
N ARG A 189 -6.45 -0.75 -13.31
CA ARG A 189 -7.11 0.59 -13.51
C ARG A 189 -7.38 1.33 -12.18
N HIS A 190 -7.82 2.60 -12.18
CA HIS A 190 -7.44 3.62 -11.16
C HIS A 190 -8.56 4.42 -10.42
N SER A 191 -8.23 4.92 -9.22
CA SER A 191 -8.54 6.26 -8.60
C SER A 191 -7.47 6.58 -7.50
N GLN A 192 -7.46 7.69 -6.74
CA GLN A 192 -7.11 9.09 -7.13
C GLN A 192 -5.94 9.62 -6.23
N ALA A 193 -5.66 10.94 -6.05
CA ALA A 193 -4.40 11.44 -5.42
C ALA A 193 -4.43 12.49 -4.27
N THR A 194 -5.17 13.61 -4.31
CA THR A 194 -5.01 14.72 -3.32
C THR A 194 -6.23 15.64 -3.20
N MET A 195 -6.57 16.07 -1.97
CA MET A 195 -7.70 16.98 -1.68
C MET A 195 -7.46 18.44 -2.08
N THR A 196 -8.32 18.96 -2.95
CA THR A 196 -8.36 20.33 -3.48
C THR A 196 -9.81 20.70 -3.83
N ALA A 197 -10.14 21.99 -4.00
CA ALA A 197 -11.47 22.39 -4.46
C ALA A 197 -11.83 21.77 -5.83
N GLY A 198 -10.85 21.56 -6.70
CA GLY A 198 -11.01 20.84 -7.97
C GLY A 198 -11.26 19.33 -7.86
N GLN A 199 -11.41 18.79 -6.65
CA GLN A 199 -11.97 17.45 -6.44
C GLN A 199 -13.49 17.41 -6.44
N LEU A 200 -14.15 18.54 -6.14
CA LEU A 200 -15.57 18.69 -6.41
C LEU A 200 -15.70 18.78 -7.93
N THR A 201 -16.12 17.67 -8.51
CA THR A 201 -16.24 17.47 -9.95
C THR A 201 -17.69 17.13 -10.27
N PHE A 202 -18.14 17.45 -11.48
CA PHE A 202 -19.42 16.95 -11.97
C PHE A 202 -19.17 15.70 -12.80
N GLU A 203 -19.37 14.53 -12.22
CA GLU A 203 -19.17 13.27 -12.94
C GLU A 203 -20.30 13.11 -13.97
N GLY A 204 -19.93 12.99 -15.25
CA GLY A 204 -20.89 13.04 -16.36
C GLY A 204 -21.61 14.39 -16.50
N GLY A 205 -21.09 15.48 -15.93
CA GLY A 205 -21.67 16.82 -16.02
C GLY A 205 -22.90 17.09 -15.14
N ALA A 206 -23.46 16.07 -14.48
CA ALA A 206 -24.71 16.18 -13.72
C ALA A 206 -24.56 15.92 -12.21
N TYR A 207 -23.66 15.02 -11.80
CA TYR A 207 -23.58 14.55 -10.42
C TYR A 207 -22.41 15.20 -9.66
N PRO A 208 -22.65 15.97 -8.58
CA PRO A 208 -21.57 16.49 -7.75
C PRO A 208 -20.86 15.32 -7.05
N CYS A 209 -19.60 15.10 -7.40
CA CYS A 209 -18.77 14.01 -6.92
C CYS A 209 -17.51 14.57 -6.28
N LEU A 210 -17.20 14.11 -5.07
CA LEU A 210 -16.10 14.61 -4.24
C LEU A 210 -15.06 13.50 -4.04
N ASN A 211 -14.00 13.55 -4.84
CA ASN A 211 -13.10 12.40 -5.07
C ASN A 211 -12.04 12.22 -3.98
N PHE A 212 -12.30 11.48 -2.91
CA PHE A 212 -11.33 11.35 -1.80
C PHE A 212 -10.29 10.22 -1.92
N LYS A 213 -9.25 10.34 -1.09
CA LYS A 213 -8.36 9.22 -0.72
C LYS A 213 -9.05 8.35 0.31
N ALA A 214 -8.73 7.06 0.33
CA ALA A 214 -9.56 6.06 1.00
C ALA A 214 -9.67 6.28 2.52
N TRP A 215 -8.60 6.77 3.17
CA TRP A 215 -8.65 7.25 4.56
C TRP A 215 -9.58 8.47 4.74
N ASN A 216 -9.37 9.54 3.96
CA ASN A 216 -10.13 10.79 4.10
C ASN A 216 -11.62 10.62 3.80
N SER A 217 -12.01 9.72 2.88
CA SER A 217 -13.42 9.40 2.65
C SER A 217 -14.13 8.90 3.90
N ARG A 218 -13.45 8.15 4.78
CA ARG A 218 -14.06 7.63 6.01
C ARG A 218 -14.47 8.74 6.96
N LEU A 219 -13.56 9.69 7.18
CA LEU A 219 -13.81 10.87 8.03
C LEU A 219 -14.92 11.76 7.46
N VAL A 220 -14.97 11.92 6.13
CA VAL A 220 -16.01 12.74 5.50
C VAL A 220 -17.36 12.02 5.44
N VAL A 221 -17.41 10.69 5.31
CA VAL A 221 -18.65 9.92 5.47
C VAL A 221 -19.19 10.06 6.89
N LEU A 222 -18.35 9.97 7.92
CA LEU A 222 -18.77 10.20 9.31
C LEU A 222 -19.29 11.62 9.52
N PHE A 223 -18.62 12.64 8.97
CA PHE A 223 -19.12 14.02 9.00
C PHE A 223 -20.46 14.18 8.28
N PHE A 224 -20.63 13.57 7.10
CA PHE A 224 -21.91 13.59 6.38
C PHE A 224 -23.02 12.90 7.15
N GLU A 225 -22.74 11.79 7.84
CA GLU A 225 -23.70 11.09 8.68
C GLU A 225 -24.22 12.02 9.79
N VAL A 226 -23.32 12.68 10.53
CA VAL A 226 -23.68 13.65 11.58
C VAL A 226 -24.53 14.80 11.02
N VAL A 227 -24.14 15.38 9.87
CA VAL A 227 -24.89 16.49 9.26
C VAL A 227 -26.26 16.04 8.73
N LEU A 228 -26.35 14.86 8.11
CA LEU A 228 -27.63 14.32 7.63
C LEU A 228 -28.58 14.03 8.79
N ARG A 229 -28.06 13.46 9.89
CA ARG A 229 -28.83 13.20 11.11
C ARG A 229 -29.36 14.47 11.75
N ASP A 230 -28.50 15.50 11.90
CA ASP A 230 -28.90 16.81 12.42
C ASP A 230 -29.96 17.49 11.54
N LEU A 231 -29.78 17.45 10.20
CA LEU A 231 -30.78 17.96 9.26
C LEU A 231 -32.14 17.23 9.40
N CYS A 232 -32.15 15.91 9.55
CA CYS A 232 -33.38 15.12 9.74
C CYS A 232 -34.05 15.35 11.11
N GLN A 233 -33.30 15.79 12.12
CA GLN A 233 -33.81 16.09 13.47
C GLN A 233 -34.21 17.56 13.64
N SER A 234 -33.66 18.46 12.81
CA SER A 234 -33.94 19.89 12.85
C SER A 234 -35.40 20.20 12.49
N SER A 235 -35.96 21.25 13.10
CA SER A 235 -37.36 21.69 12.90
C SER A 235 -37.70 22.23 11.50
N ILE A 236 -36.87 21.94 10.49
CA ILE A 236 -37.05 22.31 9.08
C ILE A 236 -38.22 21.54 8.45
N ASP A 237 -38.78 20.54 9.15
CA ASP A 237 -40.00 19.77 8.82
C ASP A 237 -41.20 20.59 8.31
N GLN A 238 -41.34 21.88 8.67
CA GLN A 238 -42.42 22.74 8.18
C GLN A 238 -42.14 23.41 6.82
N VAL A 239 -40.92 23.28 6.29
CA VAL A 239 -40.44 24.00 5.09
C VAL A 239 -39.96 23.05 3.99
N LEU A 240 -39.52 21.84 4.32
CA LEU A 240 -39.06 20.86 3.32
C LEU A 240 -40.22 20.17 2.61
N ASP A 241 -40.06 20.00 1.30
CA ASP A 241 -40.81 19.07 0.47
C ASP A 241 -40.76 17.65 1.09
N PRO A 242 -41.90 16.99 1.36
CA PRO A 242 -41.94 15.65 1.98
C PRO A 242 -41.10 14.61 1.23
N THR A 243 -41.02 14.70 -0.09
CA THR A 243 -40.23 13.78 -0.93
C THR A 243 -38.72 14.03 -0.78
N LEU A 244 -38.32 15.23 -0.34
CA LEU A 244 -36.92 15.56 -0.03
C LEU A 244 -36.57 15.13 1.41
N LYS A 245 -37.53 15.17 2.34
CA LYS A 245 -37.36 14.59 3.68
C LYS A 245 -37.11 13.09 3.60
N GLU A 246 -37.95 12.33 2.88
CA GLU A 246 -37.76 10.89 2.64
C GLU A 246 -36.36 10.59 2.03
N GLU A 247 -35.93 11.39 1.06
CA GLU A 247 -34.60 11.25 0.44
C GLU A 247 -33.45 11.48 1.43
N LEU A 248 -33.57 12.47 2.33
CA LEU A 248 -32.57 12.78 3.35
C LEU A 248 -32.52 11.71 4.46
N GLU A 249 -33.67 11.17 4.87
CA GLU A 249 -33.76 10.09 5.85
C GLU A 249 -33.08 8.81 5.32
N VAL A 250 -33.36 8.43 4.07
CA VAL A 250 -32.68 7.30 3.41
C VAL A 250 -31.18 7.57 3.23
N ALA A 251 -30.78 8.81 2.90
CA ALA A 251 -29.36 9.18 2.84
C ALA A 251 -28.65 9.07 4.20
N SER A 252 -29.31 9.48 5.29
CA SER A 252 -28.80 9.34 6.66
C SER A 252 -28.64 7.87 7.05
N ALA A 253 -29.61 7.02 6.69
CA ALA A 253 -29.54 5.58 6.91
C ALA A 253 -28.41 4.93 6.09
N CYS A 254 -28.21 5.33 4.82
CA CYS A 254 -27.05 4.91 4.02
C CYS A 254 -25.73 5.27 4.71
N ALA A 255 -25.58 6.53 5.12
CA ALA A 255 -24.36 7.01 5.76
C ALA A 255 -24.09 6.28 7.09
N THR A 256 -25.14 5.98 7.86
CA THR A 256 -25.07 5.18 9.10
C THR A 256 -24.58 3.76 8.82
N ALA A 257 -25.14 3.07 7.82
CA ALA A 257 -24.71 1.71 7.46
C ALA A 257 -23.23 1.66 7.00
N MET A 258 -22.80 2.64 6.19
CA MET A 258 -21.39 2.79 5.83
C MET A 258 -20.51 3.07 7.05
N CYS A 259 -20.94 3.92 7.98
CA CYS A 259 -20.20 4.18 9.22
C CYS A 259 -20.05 2.92 10.09
N ALA A 260 -21.09 2.10 10.22
CA ALA A 260 -21.06 0.85 10.99
C ALA A 260 -20.05 -0.17 10.42
N PHE A 261 -19.99 -0.30 9.08
CA PHE A 261 -18.93 -1.09 8.42
C PHE A 261 -17.54 -0.54 8.74
N LEU A 262 -17.35 0.78 8.58
CA LEU A 262 -16.06 1.43 8.76
C LEU A 262 -15.56 1.35 10.21
N ASP A 263 -16.46 1.53 11.19
CA ASP A 263 -16.15 1.43 12.61
C ASP A 263 -15.72 0.01 12.99
N THR A 264 -16.50 -1.01 12.58
CA THR A 264 -16.16 -2.42 12.79
C THR A 264 -14.78 -2.75 12.18
N MET A 265 -14.50 -2.27 10.96
CA MET A 265 -13.22 -2.47 10.26
C MET A 265 -12.03 -1.77 10.96
N GLU A 266 -12.22 -0.58 11.52
CA GLU A 266 -11.17 0.18 12.21
C GLU A 266 -10.88 -0.35 13.63
N GLN A 267 -11.90 -0.84 14.33
CA GLN A 267 -11.75 -1.44 15.67
C GLN A 267 -11.22 -2.88 15.62
N SER A 268 -11.51 -3.64 14.57
CA SER A 268 -11.11 -5.05 14.46
C SER A 268 -9.63 -5.24 14.13
N GLY A 269 -9.07 -6.37 14.60
CA GLY A 269 -7.70 -6.80 14.31
C GLY A 269 -7.49 -7.27 12.88
N ARG A 270 -6.43 -8.07 12.65
CA ARG A 270 -6.19 -8.74 11.35
C ARG A 270 -7.21 -9.82 11.05
N TYR A 271 -7.48 -10.64 12.05
CA TYR A 271 -8.42 -11.75 11.99
C TYR A 271 -9.72 -11.25 12.60
N LEU A 272 -10.81 -11.46 11.88
CA LEU A 272 -12.15 -11.11 12.32
C LEU A 272 -12.74 -12.29 13.09
N SER A 273 -13.56 -12.01 14.11
CA SER A 273 -14.55 -12.99 14.54
C SER A 273 -15.60 -13.16 13.43
N LYS A 274 -16.32 -14.28 13.44
CA LYS A 274 -17.40 -14.52 12.49
C LYS A 274 -18.48 -13.43 12.59
N GLU A 275 -18.80 -13.01 13.81
CA GLU A 275 -19.78 -11.96 14.10
C GLU A 275 -19.32 -10.59 13.55
N GLN A 276 -18.02 -10.28 13.61
CA GLN A 276 -17.45 -9.07 13.01
C GLN A 276 -17.54 -9.09 11.48
N ALA A 277 -17.16 -10.20 10.85
CA ALA A 277 -17.23 -10.36 9.38
C ALA A 277 -18.68 -10.28 8.89
N GLU A 278 -19.61 -10.97 9.55
CA GLU A 278 -21.04 -10.87 9.26
C GLU A 278 -21.60 -9.47 9.51
N SER A 279 -21.17 -8.76 10.57
CA SER A 279 -21.60 -7.39 10.85
C SER A 279 -21.17 -6.42 9.75
N MET A 280 -19.92 -6.53 9.30
CA MET A 280 -19.40 -5.79 8.16
C MET A 280 -20.20 -6.08 6.88
N HIS A 281 -20.45 -7.36 6.57
CA HIS A 281 -21.23 -7.76 5.40
C HIS A 281 -22.69 -7.26 5.47
N ARG A 282 -23.38 -7.43 6.61
CA ARG A 282 -24.75 -6.88 6.81
C ARG A 282 -24.80 -5.37 6.61
N SER A 283 -23.81 -4.64 7.11
CA SER A 283 -23.69 -3.18 6.94
C SER A 283 -23.45 -2.80 5.48
N CYS A 284 -22.68 -3.61 4.73
CA CYS A 284 -22.50 -3.43 3.29
C CYS A 284 -23.81 -3.66 2.52
N CYS A 285 -24.49 -4.79 2.72
CA CYS A 285 -25.78 -5.10 2.07
C CYS A 285 -26.81 -4.00 2.36
N LEU A 286 -26.98 -3.61 3.62
CA LEU A 286 -27.91 -2.55 4.02
C LEU A 286 -27.60 -1.22 3.33
N PHE A 287 -26.32 -0.85 3.19
CA PHE A 287 -25.93 0.31 2.39
C PHE A 287 -26.35 0.17 0.92
N LEU A 288 -26.11 -0.99 0.29
CA LEU A 288 -26.41 -1.21 -1.13
C LEU A 288 -27.92 -1.10 -1.41
N ASP A 289 -28.74 -1.73 -0.56
CA ASP A 289 -30.20 -1.71 -0.66
C ASP A 289 -30.76 -0.30 -0.49
N LEU A 290 -30.33 0.41 0.58
CA LEU A 290 -30.74 1.79 0.82
C LEU A 290 -30.24 2.74 -0.28
N TYR A 291 -29.02 2.54 -0.80
CA TYR A 291 -28.47 3.37 -1.87
C TYR A 291 -29.23 3.16 -3.20
N GLN A 292 -29.73 1.95 -3.47
CA GLN A 292 -30.61 1.71 -4.60
C GLN A 292 -31.93 2.49 -4.46
N VAL A 293 -32.56 2.46 -3.26
CA VAL A 293 -33.77 3.27 -2.98
C VAL A 293 -33.48 4.76 -3.15
N LEU A 294 -32.35 5.24 -2.63
CA LEU A 294 -31.93 6.64 -2.70
C LEU A 294 -31.77 7.14 -4.14
N VAL A 295 -31.17 6.32 -5.03
CA VAL A 295 -31.08 6.61 -6.47
C VAL A 295 -32.47 6.69 -7.12
N LEU A 296 -33.38 5.76 -6.78
CA LEU A 296 -34.75 5.75 -7.32
C LEU A 296 -35.57 6.97 -6.84
N LEU A 297 -35.45 7.38 -5.58
CA LEU A 297 -36.12 8.58 -5.04
C LEU A 297 -35.67 9.84 -5.79
N SER A 298 -34.37 10.04 -5.95
CA SER A 298 -33.82 11.19 -6.70
C SER A 298 -34.24 11.19 -8.18
N GLN A 299 -34.37 10.01 -8.80
CA GLN A 299 -34.94 9.88 -10.15
C GLN A 299 -36.43 10.27 -10.21
N ARG A 300 -37.26 9.83 -9.24
CA ARG A 300 -38.69 10.23 -9.16
C ARG A 300 -38.87 11.74 -9.07
N ARG A 301 -37.99 12.43 -8.34
CA ARG A 301 -37.95 13.91 -8.24
C ARG A 301 -37.54 14.62 -9.52
N LYS A 302 -37.06 13.90 -10.54
CA LYS A 302 -36.41 14.45 -11.76
C LYS A 302 -35.19 15.33 -11.42
N GLN A 303 -34.57 15.12 -10.27
CA GLN A 303 -33.38 15.82 -9.80
C GLN A 303 -32.31 14.78 -9.45
N PRO A 304 -31.49 14.34 -10.42
CA PRO A 304 -30.53 13.26 -10.23
C PRO A 304 -29.35 13.70 -9.32
N ARG A 305 -29.54 13.60 -8.01
CA ARG A 305 -28.53 13.91 -6.98
C ARG A 305 -27.61 12.73 -6.72
N TRP A 306 -28.18 11.52 -6.70
CA TRP A 306 -27.45 10.29 -6.40
C TRP A 306 -27.20 9.49 -7.67
N LYS A 307 -25.94 9.14 -7.89
CA LYS A 307 -25.51 8.41 -9.08
C LYS A 307 -25.55 6.91 -8.81
N GLY A 308 -26.16 6.13 -9.71
CA GLY A 308 -25.93 4.69 -9.74
C GLY A 308 -24.45 4.40 -10.02
N ILE A 309 -23.70 3.90 -9.01
CA ILE A 309 -22.28 3.53 -9.13
C ILE A 309 -22.19 2.01 -9.22
N PRO A 310 -21.87 1.43 -10.41
CA PRO A 310 -21.78 -0.02 -10.54
C PRO A 310 -20.70 -0.62 -9.62
N LYS A 311 -19.61 0.10 -9.37
CA LYS A 311 -18.43 -0.36 -8.62
C LYS A 311 -18.70 -0.78 -7.17
N HIS A 312 -19.87 -0.50 -6.60
CA HIS A 312 -20.19 -0.96 -5.25
C HIS A 312 -20.26 -2.51 -5.16
N HIS A 313 -20.51 -3.25 -6.25
CA HIS A 313 -20.40 -4.71 -6.25
C HIS A 313 -18.99 -5.22 -5.87
N SER A 314 -17.93 -4.46 -6.20
CA SER A 314 -16.56 -4.85 -5.84
C SER A 314 -16.30 -4.72 -4.34
N TRP A 315 -17.11 -3.94 -3.62
CA TRP A 315 -17.11 -3.89 -2.15
C TRP A 315 -18.00 -4.98 -1.53
N LEU A 316 -19.08 -5.40 -2.22
CA LEU A 316 -19.81 -6.60 -1.83
C LEU A 316 -18.92 -7.85 -1.89
N HIS A 317 -18.25 -8.09 -3.03
CA HIS A 317 -17.30 -9.20 -3.17
C HIS A 317 -16.18 -9.15 -2.13
N LEU A 318 -15.69 -7.95 -1.80
CA LEU A 318 -14.76 -7.79 -0.69
C LEU A 318 -15.37 -8.30 0.63
N CYS A 319 -16.62 -7.97 0.94
CA CYS A 319 -17.28 -8.44 2.16
C CYS A 319 -17.58 -9.96 2.13
N GLU A 320 -17.87 -10.54 0.96
CA GLU A 320 -18.03 -11.98 0.75
C GLU A 320 -16.68 -12.72 0.99
N ASP A 321 -15.58 -12.18 0.45
CA ASP A 321 -14.21 -12.64 0.72
C ASP A 321 -13.85 -12.52 2.22
N GLN A 322 -14.34 -11.47 2.91
CA GLN A 322 -14.13 -11.30 4.35
C GLN A 322 -14.93 -12.30 5.19
N ILE A 323 -16.15 -12.70 4.78
CA ILE A 323 -16.90 -13.79 5.45
C ILE A 323 -16.16 -15.12 5.31
N SER A 324 -15.64 -15.45 4.13
CA SER A 324 -14.99 -16.74 3.89
C SER A 324 -13.60 -16.83 4.52
N SER A 325 -12.78 -15.78 4.39
CA SER A 325 -11.39 -15.77 4.88
C SER A 325 -11.23 -15.32 6.35
N LEU A 326 -12.25 -14.67 6.92
CA LEU A 326 -12.18 -13.95 8.20
C LEU A 326 -10.99 -12.97 8.31
N LEU A 327 -10.54 -12.40 7.19
CA LEU A 327 -9.49 -11.38 7.17
C LEU A 327 -10.09 -9.96 7.17
N ASN A 328 -9.48 -9.05 7.93
CA ASN A 328 -9.85 -7.64 7.90
C ASN A 328 -9.25 -6.96 6.67
N CYS A 329 -10.11 -6.48 5.76
CA CYS A 329 -9.69 -5.82 4.53
C CYS A 329 -8.78 -4.60 4.74
N ARG A 330 -8.84 -3.94 5.90
CA ARG A 330 -7.90 -2.87 6.30
C ARG A 330 -6.44 -3.33 6.32
N MET A 331 -6.20 -4.59 6.71
CA MET A 331 -4.86 -5.18 6.91
C MET A 331 -4.36 -5.94 5.67
N CYS A 332 -5.26 -6.46 4.83
CA CYS A 332 -4.93 -7.21 3.60
C CYS A 332 -5.27 -6.48 2.28
N HIS A 333 -5.76 -5.24 2.30
CA HIS A 333 -5.88 -4.39 1.11
C HIS A 333 -5.01 -3.12 1.24
N SER A 334 -4.95 -2.32 0.17
CA SER A 334 -3.87 -1.35 -0.10
C SER A 334 -3.79 -0.11 0.81
N PHE A 335 -4.46 -0.11 1.97
CA PHE A 335 -4.46 1.00 2.92
C PHE A 335 -3.08 1.24 3.56
N VAL A 336 -2.44 0.17 4.07
CA VAL A 336 -1.09 0.23 4.64
C VAL A 336 -0.05 0.70 3.62
N ASP A 337 -0.28 0.37 2.34
CA ASP A 337 0.60 0.77 1.24
C ASP A 337 0.48 2.28 0.96
N GLU A 338 -0.73 2.85 1.03
CA GLU A 338 -0.98 4.29 0.83
C GLU A 338 -0.25 5.16 1.87
N ASP A 339 -0.30 4.79 3.15
CA ASP A 339 0.42 5.49 4.22
C ASP A 339 1.94 5.42 4.06
N PHE A 340 2.47 4.24 3.69
CA PHE A 340 3.88 4.07 3.40
C PHE A 340 4.33 4.95 2.23
N ILE A 341 3.56 5.01 1.14
CA ILE A 341 3.83 5.91 0.01
C ILE A 341 3.77 7.38 0.43
N GLY A 342 2.88 7.75 1.36
CA GLY A 342 2.86 9.08 1.99
C GLY A 342 4.17 9.42 2.72
N VAL A 343 4.76 8.47 3.43
CA VAL A 343 6.07 8.59 4.09
C VAL A 343 7.22 8.64 3.08
N TRP A 344 7.16 7.81 2.04
CA TRP A 344 8.16 7.75 0.97
C TRP A 344 8.22 9.04 0.15
N LYS A 345 7.06 9.57 -0.25
CA LYS A 345 6.92 10.84 -0.96
C LYS A 345 7.58 12.00 -0.22
N LYS A 346 7.47 12.05 1.12
CA LYS A 346 8.14 13.07 1.95
C LYS A 346 9.67 12.94 1.92
N LEU A 347 10.23 11.74 1.77
CA LEU A 347 11.67 11.52 1.56
C LEU A 347 12.10 11.96 0.16
N VAL A 348 11.40 11.49 -0.88
CA VAL A 348 11.65 11.82 -2.29
C VAL A 348 11.68 13.34 -2.53
N LEU A 349 10.72 14.08 -1.98
CA LEU A 349 10.63 15.54 -2.11
C LEU A 349 11.78 16.30 -1.40
N ALA A 350 12.48 15.67 -0.46
CA ALA A 350 13.61 16.26 0.27
C ALA A 350 14.97 15.97 -0.38
N VAL A 351 15.00 15.30 -1.54
CA VAL A 351 16.21 14.79 -2.21
C VAL A 351 16.45 15.50 -3.55
N PRO A 352 17.68 15.96 -3.86
CA PRO A 352 18.03 16.51 -5.17
C PRO A 352 17.93 15.49 -6.32
N LYS A 353 17.41 15.94 -7.46
CA LYS A 353 17.09 15.12 -8.64
C LYS A 353 18.25 14.26 -9.20
N PRO A 354 19.53 14.70 -9.27
CA PRO A 354 20.57 13.93 -9.97
C PRO A 354 20.96 12.59 -9.33
N LEU A 355 20.63 12.39 -8.05
CA LEU A 355 20.94 11.17 -7.28
C LEU A 355 19.70 10.66 -6.54
N LEU A 356 18.51 10.91 -7.08
CA LEU A 356 17.22 10.71 -6.40
C LEU A 356 17.00 9.26 -5.96
N GLU A 357 17.39 8.32 -6.82
CA GLU A 357 17.26 6.88 -6.59
C GLU A 357 18.11 6.43 -5.39
N TYR A 358 19.41 6.70 -5.45
CA TYR A 358 20.40 6.39 -4.40
C TYR A 358 20.03 7.04 -3.06
N ARG A 359 19.83 8.36 -3.06
CA ARG A 359 19.64 9.16 -1.85
C ARG A 359 18.37 8.79 -1.09
N CYS A 360 17.30 8.41 -1.80
CA CYS A 360 16.06 8.01 -1.14
C CYS A 360 16.22 6.70 -0.38
N LEU A 361 16.90 5.71 -0.97
CA LEU A 361 17.22 4.44 -0.31
C LEU A 361 18.16 4.63 0.88
N CYS A 362 19.29 5.33 0.72
CA CYS A 362 20.23 5.61 1.82
C CYS A 362 19.54 6.28 3.02
N ARG A 363 18.70 7.29 2.78
CA ARG A 363 17.96 7.99 3.84
C ARG A 363 16.91 7.11 4.51
N TYR A 364 16.33 6.15 3.80
CA TYR A 364 15.45 5.15 4.40
C TYR A 364 16.22 4.15 5.26
N LEU A 365 17.34 3.62 4.78
CA LEU A 365 18.23 2.75 5.54
C LEU A 365 18.69 3.42 6.85
N LEU A 366 19.08 4.70 6.82
CA LEU A 366 19.40 5.45 8.05
C LEU A 366 18.20 5.59 9.00
N ARG A 367 16.96 5.64 8.50
CA ARG A 367 15.76 5.64 9.36
C ARG A 367 15.50 4.29 10.01
N LEU A 368 15.98 3.19 9.43
CA LEU A 368 15.97 1.88 10.09
C LEU A 368 16.98 1.80 11.25
N ARG A 369 18.11 2.51 11.18
CA ARG A 369 19.12 2.54 12.27
C ARG A 369 18.69 3.37 13.49
N VAL A 370 17.93 4.45 13.28
CA VAL A 370 17.63 5.48 14.32
C VAL A 370 16.34 5.22 15.12
N ARG A 371 15.51 4.27 14.70
CA ARG A 371 14.38 3.77 15.50
C ARG A 371 14.83 2.65 16.45
#